data_AF-A0A925IW94-F1
#
_entry.id   AF-A0A925IW94-F1
#
_cell.length_a   1.000
_cell.length_b   1.000
_cell.length_c   1.000
_cell.angle_alpha   90.00
_cell.angle_beta   90.00
_cell.angle_gamma   90.00
#
_symmetry.space_group_name_H-M   'P 1'
#
loop_
_entity.id
_entity.type
_entity.pdbx_description
1 polymer ?
#
loop_
_entity_poly.entity_id
_entity_poly.type
_entity_poly.pdbx_seq_one_letter_code
_entity_poly.pdbx_strand_id
1 'polypeptide(L)'
;EVNIKEIEYLKPFETFLIDIADQLLTNKEDVLSLKILENLYTTRKFVKDISNRLIFLYVRCNNTNKLTEIAMTAYLKTADLKYLDILKKELIPESYQNTILRLKTQLKDKKSDAALWVKLFKNEEDWHGLIEYMSDMNDLEVVMQHDASLYKTERNSLIALYKSIIMSFLDEHLGDNAHIYMDKLKNHFRAHHMEGMFVPLQAMLREKYTHRPKLLTVFQ
;
A
#
# COMPACT_ATOMS: atom_id res chain seq x y z
N GLU A 1 -24.04 -3.45 29.99
CA GLU A 1 -24.12 -2.37 28.99
C GLU A 1 -23.53 -1.12 29.62
N VAL A 2 -22.50 -0.51 29.03
CA VAL A 2 -21.89 0.72 29.57
C VAL A 2 -22.68 1.91 29.02
N ASN A 3 -23.15 2.75 29.94
CA ASN A 3 -24.07 3.85 29.67
C ASN A 3 -23.34 5.01 28.96
N ILE A 4 -23.86 5.44 27.81
CA ILE A 4 -23.26 6.49 26.94
C ILE A 4 -23.01 7.80 27.70
N LYS A 5 -23.75 8.08 28.79
CA LYS A 5 -23.55 9.27 29.64
C LYS A 5 -22.32 9.21 30.55
N GLU A 6 -21.85 8.03 30.98
CA GLU A 6 -20.65 7.92 31.83
C GLU A 6 -19.36 8.18 31.03
N ILE A 7 -19.42 8.00 29.71
CA ILE A 7 -18.27 8.11 28.80
C ILE A 7 -17.90 9.59 28.54
N GLU A 8 -18.84 10.53 28.58
CA GLU A 8 -18.53 11.96 28.43
C GLU A 8 -17.85 12.57 29.65
N TYR A 9 -18.11 12.05 30.86
CA TYR A 9 -17.50 12.54 32.10
C TYR A 9 -16.01 12.18 32.23
N LEU A 10 -15.54 11.15 31.52
CA LEU A 10 -14.15 10.71 31.58
C LEU A 10 -13.25 11.42 30.57
N LYS A 11 -13.81 12.06 29.53
CA LYS A 11 -13.07 12.81 28.50
C LYS A 11 -12.02 13.79 29.05
N PRO A 12 -12.29 14.59 30.10
CA PRO A 12 -11.31 15.54 30.65
C PRO A 12 -10.09 14.88 31.32
N PHE A 13 -10.19 13.59 31.69
CA PHE A 13 -9.16 12.85 32.44
C PHE A 13 -8.39 11.85 31.57
N GLU A 14 -8.57 11.85 30.26
CA GLU A 14 -7.97 10.85 29.38
C GLU A 14 -6.46 11.03 29.21
N THR A 15 -5.97 12.26 29.10
CA THR A 15 -4.53 12.55 29.12
C THR A 15 -3.92 12.03 30.42
N PHE A 16 -4.62 12.21 31.53
CA PHE A 16 -4.19 11.68 32.82
C PHE A 16 -4.15 10.14 32.86
N LEU A 17 -5.08 9.45 32.18
CA LEU A 17 -5.05 7.98 32.06
C LEU A 17 -3.89 7.47 31.19
N ILE A 18 -3.51 8.21 30.15
CA ILE A 18 -2.31 7.89 29.35
C ILE A 18 -1.05 8.10 30.20
N ASP A 19 -0.96 9.21 30.93
CA ASP A 19 0.18 9.49 31.81
C ASP A 19 0.31 8.43 32.92
N ILE A 20 -0.82 7.99 33.50
CA ILE A 20 -0.84 6.87 34.45
C ILE A 20 -0.32 5.59 33.79
N ALA A 21 -0.79 5.27 32.57
CA ALA A 21 -0.34 4.08 31.86
C ALA A 21 1.17 4.10 31.59
N ASP A 22 1.75 5.26 31.26
CA ASP A 22 3.18 5.45 31.04
C ASP A 22 3.99 5.33 32.35
N GLN A 23 3.47 5.86 33.46
CA GLN A 23 4.09 5.68 34.77
C GLN A 23 4.08 4.20 35.21
N LEU A 24 2.97 3.49 34.95
CA LEU A 24 2.87 2.06 35.22
C LEU A 24 3.86 1.25 34.37
N LEU A 25 4.05 1.59 33.09
CA LEU A 25 5.07 0.99 32.23
C LEU A 25 6.49 1.17 32.81
N THR A 26 6.79 2.38 33.28
CA THR A 26 8.08 2.70 33.92
C THR A 26 8.30 1.85 35.17
N ASN A 27 7.23 1.60 35.94
CA ASN A 27 7.25 0.74 37.12
C ASN A 27 7.13 -0.76 36.80
N LYS A 28 7.16 -1.16 35.52
CA LYS A 28 7.01 -2.54 35.03
C LYS A 28 5.65 -3.19 35.36
N GLU A 29 4.62 -2.39 35.58
CA GLU A 29 3.23 -2.82 35.81
C GLU A 29 2.48 -3.01 34.46
N ASP A 30 3.02 -3.87 33.59
CA ASP A 30 2.57 -4.03 32.20
C ASP A 30 1.10 -4.43 32.08
N VAL A 31 0.63 -5.32 32.97
CA VAL A 31 -0.75 -5.85 32.96
C VAL A 31 -1.76 -4.75 33.29
N LEU A 32 -1.44 -3.87 34.24
CA LEU A 32 -2.31 -2.76 34.63
C LEU A 32 -2.32 -1.69 33.54
N SER A 33 -1.15 -1.34 33.00
CA SER A 33 -1.05 -0.41 31.88
C SER A 33 -1.83 -0.91 30.66
N LEU A 34 -1.72 -2.20 30.34
CA LEU A 34 -2.44 -2.82 29.23
C LEU A 34 -3.96 -2.71 29.41
N LYS A 35 -4.50 -3.01 30.60
CA LYS A 35 -5.93 -2.89 30.88
C LYS A 35 -6.46 -1.47 30.68
N ILE A 36 -5.71 -0.47 31.15
CA ILE A 36 -6.09 0.94 30.99
C ILE A 36 -6.13 1.31 29.50
N LEU A 37 -5.07 0.98 28.76
CA LEU A 37 -4.95 1.33 27.34
C LEU A 37 -5.97 0.59 26.47
N GLU A 38 -6.29 -0.68 26.75
CA GLU A 38 -7.34 -1.44 26.05
C GLU A 38 -8.73 -0.83 26.25
N ASN A 39 -9.03 -0.37 27.47
CA ASN A 39 -10.28 0.31 27.78
C ASN A 39 -10.38 1.65 27.02
N LEU A 40 -9.30 2.44 27.03
CA LEU A 40 -9.22 3.67 26.25
C LEU A 40 -9.39 3.43 24.75
N TYR A 41 -8.81 2.36 24.21
CA TYR A 41 -8.92 2.03 22.78
C TYR A 41 -10.32 1.57 22.38
N THR A 42 -11.05 0.91 23.28
CA THR A 42 -12.43 0.46 23.03
C THR A 42 -13.39 1.65 22.89
N THR A 43 -13.17 2.70 23.68
CA THR A 43 -14.00 3.92 23.64
C THR A 43 -13.67 4.82 22.44
N ARG A 44 -12.43 4.81 21.95
CA ARG A 44 -11.98 5.62 20.82
C ARG A 44 -11.43 4.76 19.69
N LYS A 45 -12.24 4.58 18.65
CA LYS A 45 -11.80 3.90 17.42
C LYS A 45 -10.54 4.58 16.87
N PHE A 46 -9.44 3.85 16.86
CA PHE A 46 -8.09 4.21 16.39
C PHE A 46 -7.58 5.60 16.81
N VAL A 47 -6.81 5.64 17.91
CA VAL A 47 -5.96 6.77 18.29
C VAL A 47 -4.50 6.33 18.18
N LYS A 48 -3.74 6.94 17.27
CA LYS A 48 -2.36 6.53 16.92
C LYS A 48 -1.45 6.35 18.14
N ASP A 49 -1.55 7.26 19.10
CA ASP A 49 -0.71 7.29 20.29
C ASP A 49 -0.98 6.10 21.23
N ILE A 50 -2.27 5.80 21.46
CA ILE A 50 -2.71 4.62 22.22
C ILE A 50 -2.37 3.34 21.47
N SER A 51 -2.57 3.30 20.15
CA SER A 51 -2.22 2.14 19.32
C SER A 51 -0.75 1.78 19.37
N ASN A 52 0.15 2.77 19.35
CA ASN A 52 1.59 2.52 19.46
C ASN A 52 1.96 1.89 20.80
N ARG A 53 1.40 2.40 21.90
CA ARG A 53 1.63 1.85 23.25
C ARG A 53 1.07 0.44 23.40
N LEU A 54 -0.13 0.19 22.88
CA LEU A 54 -0.73 -1.14 22.86
C LEU A 54 0.10 -2.13 22.04
N ILE A 55 0.59 -1.74 20.87
CA ILE A 55 1.50 -2.59 20.06
C ILE A 55 2.74 -2.97 20.87
N PHE A 56 3.39 -1.98 21.50
CA PHE A 56 4.56 -2.22 22.35
C PHE A 56 4.25 -3.23 23.48
N LEU A 57 3.14 -3.04 24.17
CA LEU A 57 2.71 -3.95 25.24
C LEU A 57 2.36 -5.35 24.73
N TYR A 58 1.68 -5.47 23.60
CA TYR A 58 1.33 -6.78 23.04
C TYR A 58 2.56 -7.57 22.59
N VAL A 59 3.59 -6.89 22.07
CA VAL A 59 4.89 -7.51 21.81
C VAL A 59 5.51 -8.02 23.12
N ARG A 60 5.59 -7.15 24.14
CA ARG A 60 6.20 -7.50 25.43
C ARG A 60 5.47 -8.62 26.18
N CYS A 61 4.14 -8.67 26.08
CA CYS A 61 3.29 -9.69 26.67
C CYS A 61 3.09 -10.92 25.77
N ASN A 62 3.75 -10.99 24.61
CA ASN A 62 3.62 -12.07 23.62
C ASN A 62 2.16 -12.36 23.20
N ASN A 63 1.34 -11.31 23.09
CA ASN A 63 -0.06 -11.41 22.68
C ASN A 63 -0.19 -11.18 21.17
N THR A 64 0.23 -12.18 20.38
CA THR A 64 0.31 -12.11 18.93
C THR A 64 -1.05 -11.88 18.25
N ASN A 65 -2.14 -12.41 18.82
CA ASN A 65 -3.49 -12.22 18.28
C ASN A 65 -3.90 -10.74 18.31
N LYS A 66 -3.83 -10.10 19.48
CA LYS A 66 -4.19 -8.68 19.61
C LYS A 66 -3.20 -7.76 18.90
N LEU A 67 -1.90 -8.11 18.89
CA LEU A 67 -0.87 -7.43 18.11
C LEU A 67 -1.23 -7.38 16.63
N THR A 68 -1.61 -8.52 16.06
CA THR A 68 -1.97 -8.65 14.64
C THR A 68 -3.11 -7.71 14.27
N GLU A 69 -4.20 -7.74 15.04
CA GLU A 69 -5.39 -6.92 14.77
C GLU A 69 -5.09 -5.41 14.82
N ILE A 70 -4.38 -4.97 15.87
CA ILE A 70 -4.12 -3.55 16.05
C ILE A 70 -3.08 -3.01 15.06
N ALA A 71 -2.04 -3.78 14.73
CA ALA A 71 -1.01 -3.36 13.79
C ALA A 71 -1.54 -3.31 12.35
N MET A 72 -2.35 -4.29 11.93
CA MET A 72 -3.07 -4.22 10.65
C MET A 72 -3.98 -2.98 10.59
N THR A 73 -4.74 -2.73 11.66
CA THR A 73 -5.62 -1.56 11.72
C THR A 73 -4.82 -0.26 11.63
N ALA A 74 -3.67 -0.19 12.32
CA ALA A 74 -2.79 0.96 12.28
C ALA A 74 -2.23 1.21 10.89
N TYR A 75 -1.73 0.17 10.22
CA TYR A 75 -1.27 0.27 8.84
C TYR A 75 -2.38 0.77 7.90
N LEU A 76 -3.57 0.18 7.97
CA LEU A 76 -4.72 0.59 7.13
C LEU A 76 -5.12 2.05 7.36
N LYS A 77 -4.90 2.58 8.56
CA LYS A 77 -5.27 3.96 8.92
C LYS A 77 -4.19 4.98 8.61
N THR A 78 -2.91 4.59 8.59
CA THR A 78 -1.79 5.55 8.49
C THR A 78 -0.84 5.29 7.32
N ALA A 79 -0.96 4.16 6.62
CA ALA A 79 -0.02 3.74 5.58
C ALA A 79 1.46 3.64 6.03
N ASP A 80 1.69 3.39 7.32
CA ASP A 80 3.02 3.41 7.95
C ASP A 80 3.58 1.98 8.04
N LEU A 81 4.62 1.69 7.25
CA LEU A 81 5.19 0.35 7.08
C LEU A 81 5.77 -0.24 8.36
N LYS A 82 6.14 0.60 9.34
CA LYS A 82 6.70 0.11 10.61
C LYS A 82 5.78 -0.90 11.31
N TYR A 83 4.46 -0.80 11.10
CA TYR A 83 3.51 -1.73 11.70
C TYR A 83 3.57 -3.11 11.05
N LEU A 84 3.85 -3.18 9.74
CA LEU A 84 4.11 -4.44 9.05
C LEU A 84 5.46 -5.02 9.46
N ASP A 85 6.48 -4.17 9.60
CA ASP A 85 7.82 -4.60 10.05
C ASP A 85 7.78 -5.24 11.44
N ILE A 86 7.02 -4.66 12.37
CA ILE A 86 6.78 -5.24 13.70
C ILE A 86 6.13 -6.62 13.55
N LEU A 87 5.08 -6.76 12.72
CA LEU A 87 4.44 -8.05 12.51
C LEU A 87 5.39 -9.08 11.89
N LYS A 88 6.22 -8.68 10.93
CA LYS A 88 7.19 -9.55 10.25
C LYS A 88 8.26 -10.06 11.22
N LYS A 89 8.64 -9.24 12.19
CA LYS A 89 9.63 -9.58 13.22
C LYS A 89 9.07 -10.48 14.31
N GLU A 90 7.84 -10.22 14.75
CA GLU A 90 7.28 -10.82 15.97
C GLU A 90 6.41 -12.06 15.68
N LEU A 91 5.92 -12.23 14.45
CA LEU A 91 5.15 -13.41 14.06
C LEU A 91 6.02 -14.46 13.38
N ILE A 92 5.64 -15.74 13.53
CA ILE A 92 6.21 -16.80 12.71
C ILE A 92 5.82 -16.60 11.23
N PRO A 93 6.65 -17.07 10.27
CA PRO A 93 6.45 -16.79 8.85
C PRO A 93 5.05 -17.14 8.33
N GLU A 94 4.50 -18.28 8.73
CA GLU A 94 3.16 -18.71 8.32
C GLU A 94 2.05 -17.76 8.81
N SER A 95 2.12 -17.35 10.08
CA SER A 95 1.16 -16.39 10.65
C SER A 95 1.30 -15.01 10.01
N TYR A 96 2.52 -14.59 9.67
CA TYR A 96 2.75 -13.35 8.94
C TYR A 96 2.13 -13.40 7.54
N GLN A 97 2.37 -14.47 6.77
CA GLN A 97 1.77 -14.62 5.42
C GLN A 97 0.24 -14.63 5.47
N ASN A 98 -0.36 -15.33 6.43
CA ASN A 98 -1.81 -15.31 6.65
C ASN A 98 -2.33 -13.90 7.00
N THR A 99 -1.53 -13.13 7.74
CA THR A 99 -1.84 -11.73 8.08
C THR A 99 -1.81 -10.83 6.84
N ILE A 100 -0.79 -10.97 5.98
CA ILE A 100 -0.70 -10.24 4.71
C ILE A 100 -1.87 -10.59 3.79
N LEU A 101 -2.25 -11.86 3.69
CA LEU A 101 -3.41 -12.28 2.91
C LEU A 101 -4.71 -11.62 3.41
N ARG A 102 -4.94 -11.64 4.73
CA ARG A 102 -6.10 -10.95 5.35
C ARG A 102 -6.06 -9.44 5.09
N LEU A 103 -4.88 -8.83 5.09
CA LEU A 103 -4.71 -7.41 4.81
C LEU A 103 -5.08 -7.08 3.36
N LYS A 104 -4.60 -7.87 2.40
CA LYS A 104 -4.95 -7.75 0.98
C LYS A 104 -6.47 -7.85 0.77
N THR A 105 -7.14 -8.82 1.41
CA THR A 105 -8.61 -8.94 1.36
C THR A 105 -9.30 -7.68 1.88
N GLN A 106 -8.89 -7.17 3.04
CA GLN A 106 -9.48 -5.94 3.60
C GLN A 106 -9.26 -4.71 2.74
N LEU A 107 -8.08 -4.59 2.12
CA LEU A 107 -7.78 -3.48 1.22
C LEU A 107 -8.69 -3.50 -0.01
N LYS A 108 -8.97 -4.70 -0.53
CA LYS A 108 -9.86 -4.94 -1.69
C LYS A 108 -11.30 -4.58 -1.35
N ASP A 109 -11.82 -5.10 -0.24
CA ASP A 109 -13.21 -4.89 0.18
C ASP A 109 -13.52 -3.41 0.44
N LYS A 110 -12.55 -2.67 0.98
CA LYS A 110 -12.69 -1.24 1.30
C LYS A 110 -12.47 -0.31 0.11
N LYS A 111 -12.15 -0.84 -1.09
CA LYS A 111 -11.70 -0.04 -2.26
C LYS A 111 -10.64 0.97 -1.85
N SER A 112 -9.62 0.48 -1.16
CA SER A 112 -8.58 1.33 -0.58
C SER A 112 -7.76 2.03 -1.65
N ASP A 113 -7.12 3.14 -1.27
CA ASP A 113 -6.23 3.93 -2.12
C ASP A 113 -5.13 3.06 -2.76
N ALA A 114 -4.87 3.28 -4.05
CA ALA A 114 -3.81 2.61 -4.81
C ALA A 114 -2.43 2.79 -4.15
N ALA A 115 -2.18 3.94 -3.52
CA ALA A 115 -0.94 4.19 -2.80
C ALA A 115 -0.70 3.21 -1.64
N LEU A 116 -1.76 2.73 -0.98
CA LEU A 116 -1.65 1.70 0.08
C LEU A 116 -1.25 0.35 -0.51
N TRP A 117 -1.91 -0.06 -1.58
CA TRP A 117 -1.58 -1.31 -2.28
C TRP A 117 -0.14 -1.34 -2.76
N VAL A 118 0.31 -0.27 -3.43
CA VAL A 118 1.68 -0.17 -3.93
C VAL A 118 2.68 -0.26 -2.79
N LYS A 119 2.46 0.46 -1.68
CA LYS A 119 3.33 0.39 -0.50
C LYS A 119 3.41 -1.03 0.05
N LEU A 120 2.28 -1.72 0.16
CA LEU A 120 2.23 -3.10 0.64
C LEU A 120 3.05 -4.03 -0.26
N PHE A 121 2.78 -4.05 -1.57
CA PHE A 121 3.50 -4.93 -2.49
C PHE A 121 5.00 -4.65 -2.53
N LYS A 122 5.41 -3.38 -2.50
CA LYS A 122 6.83 -3.00 -2.43
C LYS A 122 7.49 -3.51 -1.14
N ASN A 123 6.81 -3.40 -0.01
CA ASN A 123 7.33 -3.87 1.28
C ASN A 123 7.49 -5.40 1.33
N GLU A 124 6.56 -6.11 0.71
CA GLU A 124 6.59 -7.57 0.62
C GLU A 124 7.45 -8.08 -0.54
N GLU A 125 8.07 -7.19 -1.33
CA GLU A 125 8.80 -7.52 -2.56
C GLU A 125 7.98 -8.37 -3.55
N ASP A 126 6.67 -8.25 -3.48
CA ASP A 126 5.70 -8.97 -4.33
C ASP A 126 5.47 -8.16 -5.62
N TRP A 127 6.52 -8.12 -6.45
CA TRP A 127 6.54 -7.36 -7.71
C TRP A 127 5.55 -7.90 -8.73
N HIS A 128 5.33 -9.21 -8.75
CA HIS A 128 4.36 -9.85 -9.62
C HIS A 128 2.93 -9.43 -9.25
N GLY A 129 2.57 -9.52 -7.96
CA GLY A 129 1.26 -9.05 -7.49
C GLY A 129 1.04 -7.55 -7.73
N LEU A 130 2.11 -6.73 -7.68
CA LEU A 130 2.02 -5.32 -8.04
C LEU A 130 1.69 -5.11 -9.53
N ILE A 131 2.32 -5.87 -10.44
CA ILE A 131 2.02 -5.84 -11.88
C ILE A 131 0.57 -6.24 -12.12
N GLU A 132 0.11 -7.35 -11.53
CA GLU A 132 -1.27 -7.82 -11.67
C GLU A 132 -2.27 -6.76 -11.19
N TYR A 133 -2.03 -6.19 -10.01
CA TYR A 133 -2.85 -5.12 -9.46
C TYR A 133 -2.93 -3.88 -10.38
N MET A 134 -1.80 -3.46 -10.95
CA MET A 134 -1.77 -2.35 -11.90
C MET A 134 -2.46 -2.68 -13.22
N SER A 135 -2.35 -3.92 -13.69
CA SER A 135 -3.06 -4.40 -14.88
C SER A 135 -4.58 -4.34 -14.68
N ASP A 136 -5.07 -4.74 -13.51
CA ASP A 136 -6.50 -4.71 -13.18
C ASP A 136 -7.06 -3.27 -13.11
N MET A 137 -6.26 -2.31 -12.65
CA MET A 137 -6.66 -0.89 -12.63
C MET A 137 -6.66 -0.26 -14.02
N ASN A 138 -5.78 -0.71 -14.91
CA ASN A 138 -5.58 -0.16 -16.26
C ASN A 138 -5.36 1.37 -16.28
N ASP A 139 -4.71 1.92 -15.25
CA ASP A 139 -4.43 3.35 -15.10
C ASP A 139 -2.95 3.64 -15.39
N LEU A 140 -2.68 4.31 -16.52
CA LEU A 140 -1.34 4.65 -16.94
C LEU A 140 -0.60 5.52 -15.91
N GLU A 141 -1.27 6.51 -15.30
CA GLU A 141 -0.59 7.44 -14.40
C GLU A 141 -0.06 6.71 -13.17
N VAL A 142 -0.84 5.75 -12.65
CA VAL A 142 -0.41 4.93 -11.51
C VAL A 142 0.78 4.05 -11.87
N VAL A 143 0.81 3.49 -13.09
CA VAL A 143 1.97 2.73 -13.58
C VAL A 143 3.20 3.63 -13.66
N MET A 144 3.08 4.80 -14.30
CA MET A 144 4.18 5.75 -14.48
C MET A 144 4.75 6.27 -13.15
N GLN A 145 3.94 6.39 -12.10
CA GLN A 145 4.41 6.83 -10.78
C GLN A 145 5.27 5.77 -10.06
N HIS A 146 5.22 4.51 -10.50
CA HIS A 146 5.80 3.38 -9.75
C HIS A 146 6.66 2.43 -10.58
N ASP A 147 6.73 2.64 -11.89
CA ASP A 147 7.44 1.81 -12.85
C ASP A 147 8.96 1.79 -12.66
N ALA A 148 9.58 2.84 -12.12
CA ALA A 148 11.02 2.90 -11.92
C ALA A 148 11.55 1.74 -11.05
N SER A 149 10.77 1.28 -10.07
CA SER A 149 11.11 0.09 -9.27
C SER A 149 10.93 -1.19 -10.09
N LEU A 150 9.77 -1.31 -10.78
CA LEU A 150 9.42 -2.47 -11.59
C LEU A 150 10.34 -2.66 -12.79
N TYR A 151 10.89 -1.59 -13.35
CA TYR A 151 11.82 -1.66 -14.48
C TYR A 151 13.13 -2.34 -14.10
N LYS A 152 13.53 -2.28 -12.81
CA LYS A 152 14.73 -2.95 -12.30
C LYS A 152 14.48 -4.41 -11.94
N THR A 153 13.30 -4.74 -11.43
CA THR A 153 12.99 -6.07 -10.89
C THR A 153 12.20 -6.95 -11.86
N GLU A 154 11.24 -6.38 -12.59
CA GLU A 154 10.21 -7.07 -13.40
C GLU A 154 10.07 -6.44 -14.80
N ARG A 155 11.19 -6.11 -15.45
CA ARG A 155 11.21 -5.35 -16.71
C ARG A 155 10.31 -5.93 -17.80
N ASN A 156 10.34 -7.24 -18.01
CA ASN A 156 9.56 -7.90 -19.08
C ASN A 156 8.06 -7.81 -18.81
N SER A 157 7.66 -8.05 -17.56
CA SER A 157 6.28 -7.94 -17.08
C SER A 157 5.77 -6.50 -17.23
N LEU A 158 6.61 -5.51 -16.89
CA LEU A 158 6.30 -4.09 -17.06
C LEU A 158 6.15 -3.70 -18.54
N ILE A 159 6.99 -4.23 -19.44
CA ILE A 159 6.85 -4.04 -20.89
C ILE A 159 5.50 -4.59 -21.36
N ALA A 160 5.11 -5.78 -20.92
CA ALA A 160 3.83 -6.38 -21.29
C ALA A 160 2.64 -5.53 -20.79
N LEU A 161 2.71 -5.04 -19.55
CA LEU A 161 1.71 -4.13 -18.98
C LEU A 161 1.57 -2.86 -19.82
N TYR A 162 2.68 -2.17 -20.10
CA TYR A 162 2.68 -0.98 -20.95
C TYR A 162 2.10 -1.25 -22.34
N LYS A 163 2.48 -2.37 -22.98
CA LYS A 163 1.90 -2.76 -24.27
C LYS A 163 0.39 -2.90 -24.18
N SER A 164 -0.12 -3.58 -23.16
CA SER A 164 -1.56 -3.78 -22.96
C SER A 164 -2.31 -2.45 -22.83
N ILE A 165 -1.85 -1.57 -21.94
CA ILE A 165 -2.47 -0.25 -21.69
C ILE A 165 -2.43 0.61 -22.96
N ILE A 166 -1.27 0.67 -23.63
CA ILE A 166 -1.10 1.43 -24.87
C ILE A 166 -2.04 0.91 -25.96
N MET A 167 -2.13 -0.41 -26.14
CA MET A 167 -3.01 -1.01 -27.13
C MET A 167 -4.47 -0.68 -26.86
N SER A 168 -4.92 -0.81 -25.61
CA SER A 168 -6.28 -0.44 -25.20
C SER A 168 -6.58 1.02 -25.53
N PHE A 169 -5.66 1.94 -25.21
CA PHE A 169 -5.85 3.36 -25.48
C PHE A 169 -5.89 3.67 -26.99
N LEU A 170 -4.95 3.10 -27.76
CA LEU A 170 -4.83 3.35 -29.20
C LEU A 170 -5.97 2.76 -30.03
N ASP A 171 -6.58 1.67 -29.57
CA ASP A 171 -7.76 1.07 -30.20
C ASP A 171 -8.99 1.97 -30.05
N GLU A 172 -9.09 2.71 -28.94
CA GLU A 172 -10.18 3.65 -28.66
C GLU A 172 -9.93 5.07 -29.20
N HIS A 173 -8.67 5.45 -29.42
CA HIS A 173 -8.30 6.83 -29.75
C HIS A 173 -7.52 6.94 -31.08
N LEU A 174 -8.08 7.75 -31.99
CA LEU A 174 -7.48 8.08 -33.28
C LEU A 174 -6.96 9.53 -33.32
N GLY A 175 -6.16 9.84 -34.34
CA GLY A 175 -5.67 11.19 -34.59
C GLY A 175 -4.63 11.69 -33.59
N ASP A 176 -4.67 12.99 -33.30
CA ASP A 176 -3.60 13.68 -32.55
C ASP A 176 -3.55 13.30 -31.07
N ASN A 177 -4.68 12.92 -30.46
CA ASN A 177 -4.74 12.47 -29.05
C ASN A 177 -3.84 11.25 -28.80
N ALA A 178 -3.85 10.30 -29.74
CA ALA A 178 -2.96 9.14 -29.68
C ALA A 178 -1.49 9.54 -29.78
N HIS A 179 -1.16 10.53 -30.60
CA HIS A 179 0.22 10.98 -30.73
C HIS A 179 0.71 11.69 -29.46
N ILE A 180 -0.10 12.60 -28.89
CA ILE A 180 0.18 13.30 -27.63
C ILE A 180 0.40 12.28 -26.50
N TYR A 181 -0.45 11.25 -26.43
CA TYR A 181 -0.32 10.18 -25.44
C TYR A 181 1.00 9.42 -25.57
N MET A 182 1.39 9.06 -26.80
CA MET A 182 2.64 8.35 -27.06
C MET A 182 3.88 9.22 -26.81
N ASP A 183 3.82 10.52 -27.11
CA ASP A 183 4.90 11.47 -26.81
C ASP A 183 5.07 11.66 -25.30
N LYS A 184 3.97 11.70 -24.53
CA LYS A 184 4.01 11.71 -23.06
C LYS A 184 4.79 10.50 -22.54
N LEU A 185 4.49 9.30 -23.04
CA LEU A 185 5.19 8.07 -22.68
C LEU A 185 6.67 8.11 -23.06
N LYS A 186 6.99 8.57 -24.27
CA LYS A 186 8.39 8.75 -24.71
C LYS A 186 9.17 9.64 -23.75
N ASN A 187 8.59 10.78 -23.41
CA ASN A 187 9.23 11.76 -22.51
C ASN A 187 9.41 11.20 -21.11
N HIS A 188 8.40 10.49 -20.58
CA HIS A 188 8.50 9.78 -19.31
C HIS A 188 9.66 8.77 -19.29
N PHE A 189 9.72 7.88 -20.28
CA PHE A 189 10.78 6.87 -20.36
C PHE A 189 12.17 7.50 -20.48
N ARG A 190 12.33 8.61 -21.21
CA ARG A 190 13.61 9.35 -21.25
C ARG A 190 13.97 9.95 -19.89
N ALA A 191 13.01 10.59 -19.24
CA ALA A 191 13.23 11.24 -17.94
C ALA A 191 13.67 10.23 -16.85
N HIS A 192 13.23 8.97 -16.98
CA HIS A 192 13.53 7.90 -16.03
C HIS A 192 14.59 6.90 -16.53
N HIS A 193 15.29 7.18 -17.64
CA HIS A 193 16.32 6.30 -18.22
C HIS A 193 15.83 4.86 -18.52
N MET A 194 14.61 4.77 -19.06
CA MET A 194 13.94 3.53 -19.45
C MET A 194 13.88 3.38 -20.98
N GLU A 195 14.89 3.85 -21.71
CA GLU A 195 14.95 3.79 -23.19
C GLU A 195 14.89 2.35 -23.72
N GLY A 196 15.22 1.38 -22.87
CA GLY A 196 15.03 -0.04 -23.14
C GLY A 196 13.57 -0.47 -23.37
N MET A 197 12.59 0.41 -23.12
CA MET A 197 11.19 0.25 -23.47
C MET A 197 10.90 0.55 -24.95
N PHE A 198 11.75 1.34 -25.62
CA PHE A 198 11.48 1.84 -26.98
C PHE A 198 11.39 0.74 -28.02
N VAL A 199 12.39 -0.14 -28.07
CA VAL A 199 12.43 -1.25 -29.05
C VAL A 199 11.19 -2.15 -28.96
N PRO A 200 10.80 -2.70 -27.79
CA PRO A 200 9.64 -3.58 -27.72
C PRO A 200 8.31 -2.87 -28.00
N LEU A 201 8.18 -1.59 -27.64
CA LEU A 201 6.98 -0.81 -27.95
C LEU A 201 6.91 -0.45 -29.44
N GLN A 202 8.03 -0.04 -30.03
CA GLN A 202 8.14 0.25 -31.46
C GLN A 202 7.83 -0.99 -32.32
N ALA A 203 8.26 -2.18 -31.88
CA ALA A 203 7.92 -3.44 -32.53
C ALA A 203 6.41 -3.70 -32.50
N MET A 204 5.77 -3.55 -31.34
CA MET A 204 4.32 -3.70 -31.19
C MET A 204 3.54 -2.71 -32.09
N LEU A 205 3.97 -1.45 -32.15
CA LEU A 205 3.33 -0.45 -33.02
C LEU A 205 3.44 -0.83 -34.50
N ARG A 206 4.59 -1.34 -34.93
CA ARG A 206 4.80 -1.83 -36.31
C ARG A 206 4.03 -3.10 -36.62
N GLU A 207 3.68 -3.90 -35.63
CA GLU A 207 2.90 -5.12 -35.84
C GLU A 207 1.40 -4.80 -35.98
N LYS A 208 0.85 -4.02 -35.05
CA LYS A 208 -0.60 -3.81 -34.93
C LYS A 208 -1.11 -2.52 -35.60
N TYR A 209 -0.29 -1.48 -35.70
CA TYR A 209 -0.70 -0.14 -36.14
C TYR A 209 0.09 0.36 -37.36
N THR A 210 0.47 -0.54 -38.27
CA THR A 210 1.17 -0.23 -39.54
C THR A 210 0.52 0.88 -40.36
N HIS A 211 -0.81 0.95 -40.33
CA HIS A 211 -1.63 1.92 -41.04
C HIS A 211 -1.59 3.33 -40.42
N ARG A 212 -0.86 3.55 -39.32
CA ARG A 212 -0.75 4.83 -38.61
C ARG A 212 0.70 5.36 -38.61
N PRO A 213 1.20 5.95 -39.73
CA PRO A 213 2.61 6.30 -39.89
C PRO A 213 3.18 7.21 -38.79
N LYS A 214 2.40 8.18 -38.30
CA LYS A 214 2.82 9.09 -37.21
C LYS A 214 3.18 8.35 -35.92
N LEU A 215 2.52 7.22 -35.62
CA LEU A 215 2.84 6.41 -34.43
C LEU A 215 4.16 5.65 -34.60
N LEU A 216 4.51 5.26 -35.82
CA LEU A 216 5.69 4.45 -36.12
C LEU A 216 7.01 5.22 -35.97
N THR A 217 6.95 6.54 -35.86
CA THR A 217 8.12 7.42 -35.67
C THR A 217 8.31 7.86 -34.23
N VAL A 218 7.39 7.54 -33.31
CA VAL A 218 7.42 8.08 -31.94
C VAL A 218 8.67 7.63 -31.20
N PHE A 219 9.05 6.35 -31.23
CA PHE A 219 10.20 5.86 -30.45
C PHE A 219 11.50 5.75 -31.25
N GLN A 220 11.56 6.39 -32.42
CA GLN A 220 12.80 6.57 -33.17
C GLN A 220 13.69 7.63 -32.52
#